data_AF-A0A5E8V4F3-F1
#
_entry.id   AF-A0A5E8V4F3-F1
#
_cell.length_a   1.000
_cell.length_b   1.000
_cell.length_c   1.000
_cell.angle_alpha   90.00
_cell.angle_beta   90.00
_cell.angle_gamma   90.00
#
_symmetry.space_group_name_H-M   'P 1'
#
loop_
_entity.id
_entity.type
_entity.pdbx_description
1 polymer ?
#
loop_
_entity_poly.entity_id
_entity_poly.type
_entity_poly.pdbx_seq_one_letter_code
_entity_poly.pdbx_strand_id
1 'polypeptide(L)'
;MSLFSSSLTSDSRSGLLRRLTEVAFLACVTNDVVRARRIAKGLGVIAPGSRESVIAYALADLTAGDIPAALERLDPLAKANDAYGMAFQALALGLNGRLSERDTVLRHLPSREPGLDGLLIALGQTAPADTAGKDS
;
A
#
# COMPACT_ATOMS: atom_id res chain seq x y z
N MET A 1 -11.97 -29.05 -18.39
CA MET A 1 -12.17 -27.97 -19.39
C MET A 1 -11.72 -26.65 -18.78
N SER A 2 -10.49 -26.23 -19.05
CA SER A 2 -9.95 -24.95 -18.57
C SER A 2 -10.00 -23.94 -19.71
N LEU A 3 -10.95 -22.99 -19.64
CA LEU A 3 -11.11 -21.89 -20.61
C LEU A 3 -10.69 -20.58 -19.96
N PHE A 4 -9.42 -20.46 -19.56
CA PHE A 4 -8.80 -19.18 -19.25
C PHE A 4 -7.32 -19.20 -19.68
N SER A 5 -7.08 -19.52 -20.95
CA SER A 5 -5.78 -19.29 -21.57
C SER A 5 -5.95 -18.18 -22.61
N SER A 6 -6.31 -16.99 -22.13
CA SER A 6 -6.20 -15.77 -22.92
C SER A 6 -4.87 -15.15 -22.54
N SER A 7 -3.88 -15.31 -23.40
CA SER A 7 -2.59 -14.62 -23.32
C SER A 7 -2.82 -13.12 -23.48
N LEU A 8 -3.16 -12.44 -22.39
CA LEU A 8 -3.06 -10.99 -22.32
C LEU A 8 -1.62 -10.63 -22.69
N THR A 9 -1.45 -9.73 -23.66
CA THR A 9 -0.15 -9.09 -23.87
C THR A 9 0.32 -8.49 -22.54
N SER A 10 1.63 -8.48 -22.29
CA SER A 10 2.20 -8.01 -21.01
C SER A 10 1.61 -6.66 -20.57
N ASP A 11 1.41 -5.74 -21.52
CA ASP A 11 0.81 -4.43 -21.27
C ASP A 11 -0.66 -4.49 -20.84
N SER A 12 -1.45 -5.37 -21.44
CA SER A 12 -2.86 -5.56 -21.07
C SER A 12 -2.99 -6.16 -19.67
N ARG A 13 -2.08 -7.06 -19.29
CA ARG A 13 -2.06 -7.65 -17.94
C ARG A 13 -1.66 -6.61 -16.89
N SER A 14 -0.60 -5.85 -17.12
CA SER A 14 -0.18 -4.77 -16.21
C SER A 14 -1.26 -3.70 -16.05
N GLY A 15 -1.93 -3.33 -17.14
CA GLY A 15 -3.06 -2.39 -17.11
C GLY A 15 -4.25 -2.92 -16.29
N LEU A 16 -4.56 -4.21 -16.40
CA LEU A 16 -5.63 -4.84 -15.61
C LEU A 16 -5.28 -4.86 -14.12
N LEU A 17 -4.07 -5.30 -13.75
CA LEU A 17 -3.64 -5.38 -12.35
C LEU A 17 -3.68 -4.01 -11.67
N ARG A 18 -3.17 -2.98 -12.37
CA ARG A 18 -3.24 -1.60 -11.89
C ARG A 18 -4.67 -1.15 -11.61
N ARG A 19 -5.59 -1.33 -12.57
CA ARG A 19 -7.01 -0.93 -12.40
C ARG A 19 -7.68 -1.66 -11.24
N LEU A 20 -7.41 -2.95 -11.07
CA LEU A 20 -7.95 -3.72 -9.95
C LEU A 20 -7.43 -3.19 -8.60
N THR A 21 -6.16 -2.81 -8.51
CA THR A 21 -5.60 -2.19 -7.31
C THR A 21 -6.19 -0.81 -7.03
N GLU A 22 -6.42 0.01 -8.06
CA GLU A 22 -7.12 1.30 -7.94
C GLU A 22 -8.55 1.10 -7.39
N VAL A 23 -9.28 0.09 -7.87
CA VAL A 23 -10.62 -0.24 -7.35
C VAL A 23 -10.54 -0.77 -5.90
N ALA A 24 -9.52 -1.57 -5.56
CA ALA A 24 -9.31 -2.01 -4.19
C ALA A 24 -9.06 -0.82 -3.25
N PHE A 25 -8.25 0.15 -3.68
CA PHE A 25 -8.02 1.39 -2.94
C PHE A 25 -9.30 2.20 -2.75
N LEU A 26 -10.13 2.35 -3.78
CA LEU A 26 -11.42 3.04 -3.67
C LEU A 26 -12.36 2.34 -2.67
N ALA A 27 -12.39 1.01 -2.65
CA ALA A 27 -13.14 0.26 -1.64
C ALA A 27 -12.64 0.59 -0.22
N CYS A 28 -11.33 0.71 -0.03
CA CYS A 28 -10.72 1.13 1.24
C CYS A 28 -11.14 2.54 1.65
N VAL A 29 -11.13 3.51 0.72
CA VAL A 29 -11.58 4.89 0.98
C VAL A 29 -13.04 4.93 1.43
N THR A 30 -13.89 4.06 0.88
CA THR A 30 -15.30 3.93 1.30
C THR A 30 -15.49 3.03 2.53
N ASN A 31 -14.41 2.60 3.18
CA ASN A 31 -14.40 1.67 4.32
C ASN A 31 -15.11 0.32 4.03
N ASP A 32 -15.19 -0.10 2.77
CA ASP A 32 -15.76 -1.38 2.35
C ASP A 32 -14.68 -2.47 2.40
N VAL A 33 -14.35 -2.89 3.63
CA VAL A 33 -13.33 -3.91 3.90
C VAL A 33 -13.62 -5.24 3.19
N VAL A 34 -14.90 -5.62 3.10
CA VAL A 34 -15.32 -6.89 2.47
C VAL A 34 -15.01 -6.84 0.98
N ARG A 35 -15.34 -5.75 0.29
CA ARG A 35 -15.03 -5.58 -1.13
C ARG A 35 -13.52 -5.48 -1.34
N ALA A 36 -12.80 -4.72 -0.53
CA ALA A 36 -11.34 -4.61 -0.61
C ALA A 36 -10.65 -5.98 -0.53
N ARG A 37 -11.02 -6.81 0.48
CA ARG A 37 -10.48 -8.17 0.62
C ARG A 37 -10.84 -9.08 -0.55
N ARG A 38 -12.06 -8.98 -1.10
CA ARG A 38 -12.47 -9.78 -2.27
C ARG A 38 -11.63 -9.43 -3.50
N ILE A 39 -11.37 -8.15 -3.74
CA ILE A 39 -10.53 -7.70 -4.86
C ILE A 39 -9.09 -8.13 -4.66
N ALA A 40 -8.51 -7.94 -3.46
CA ALA A 40 -7.17 -8.40 -3.13
C ALA A 40 -7.02 -9.91 -3.32
N LYS A 41 -8.04 -10.69 -2.94
CA LYS A 41 -8.09 -12.13 -3.21
C LYS A 41 -8.07 -12.46 -4.70
N GLY A 42 -8.87 -11.76 -5.50
CA GLY A 42 -8.86 -11.91 -6.95
C GLY A 42 -7.48 -11.61 -7.55
N LEU A 43 -6.87 -10.50 -7.15
CA LEU A 43 -5.50 -10.13 -7.56
C LEU A 43 -4.49 -11.22 -7.20
N GLY A 44 -4.53 -11.76 -5.99
CA GLY A 44 -3.62 -12.83 -5.56
C GLY A 44 -3.79 -14.14 -6.33
N VAL A 45 -4.96 -14.40 -6.91
CA VAL A 45 -5.18 -15.54 -7.82
C VAL A 45 -4.63 -15.26 -9.21
N ILE A 46 -4.80 -14.03 -9.72
CA ILE A 46 -4.41 -13.64 -11.09
C ILE A 46 -2.89 -13.40 -11.21
N ALA A 47 -2.27 -12.81 -10.18
CA ALA A 47 -0.85 -12.48 -10.14
C ALA A 47 -0.31 -12.66 -8.70
N PRO A 48 -0.11 -13.91 -8.26
CA PRO A 48 0.43 -14.19 -6.93
C PRO A 48 1.78 -13.51 -6.73
N GLY A 49 1.93 -12.81 -5.60
CA GLY A 49 3.18 -12.13 -5.24
C GLY A 49 3.51 -10.87 -6.04
N SER A 50 2.65 -10.45 -6.98
CA SER A 50 2.85 -9.17 -7.66
C SER A 50 2.74 -8.01 -6.67
N ARG A 51 3.43 -6.91 -6.96
CA ARG A 51 3.37 -5.67 -6.17
C ARG A 51 1.92 -5.24 -5.92
N GLU A 52 1.10 -5.27 -6.96
CA GLU A 52 -0.32 -4.92 -6.93
C GLU A 52 -1.12 -5.80 -5.96
N SER A 53 -0.91 -7.12 -6.02
CA SER A 53 -1.57 -8.05 -5.12
C SER A 53 -1.16 -7.79 -3.67
N VAL A 54 0.13 -7.60 -3.40
CA VAL A 54 0.64 -7.38 -2.04
C VAL A 54 0.08 -6.07 -1.47
N ILE A 55 0.14 -4.98 -2.22
CA ILE A 55 -0.38 -3.67 -1.80
C ILE A 55 -1.89 -3.73 -1.56
N ALA A 56 -2.66 -4.41 -2.44
CA ALA A 56 -4.11 -4.53 -2.26
C ALA A 56 -4.47 -5.27 -0.97
N TYR A 57 -3.75 -6.34 -0.62
CA TYR A 57 -3.94 -7.02 0.67
C TYR A 57 -3.57 -6.13 1.85
N ALA A 58 -2.41 -5.47 1.80
CA ALA A 58 -1.96 -4.59 2.87
C ALA A 58 -2.95 -3.44 3.12
N LEU A 59 -3.50 -2.83 2.08
CA LEU A 59 -4.54 -1.80 2.18
C LEU A 59 -5.83 -2.33 2.82
N ALA A 60 -6.25 -3.53 2.44
CA ALA A 60 -7.43 -4.16 3.05
C ALA A 60 -7.22 -4.48 4.54
N ASP A 61 -6.01 -4.88 4.94
CA ASP A 61 -5.66 -5.13 6.33
C ASP A 61 -5.56 -3.81 7.13
N LEU A 62 -4.96 -2.76 6.58
CA LEU A 62 -4.95 -1.42 7.18
C LEU A 62 -6.35 -0.86 7.36
N THR A 63 -7.23 -1.02 6.37
CA THR A 63 -8.63 -0.56 6.45
C THR A 63 -9.40 -1.33 7.52
N ALA A 64 -9.07 -2.60 7.73
CA ALA A 64 -9.63 -3.41 8.82
C ALA A 64 -9.02 -3.10 10.20
N GLY A 65 -8.02 -2.20 10.27
CA GLY A 65 -7.28 -1.89 11.50
C GLY A 65 -6.22 -2.93 11.88
N ASP A 66 -5.94 -3.92 11.03
CA ASP A 66 -4.93 -4.94 11.24
C ASP A 66 -3.56 -4.48 10.71
N ILE A 67 -2.97 -3.54 11.42
CA ILE A 67 -1.67 -2.95 11.07
C ILE A 67 -0.53 -3.98 11.10
N PRO A 68 -0.46 -4.93 12.07
CA PRO A 68 0.56 -5.98 12.06
C PRO A 68 0.50 -6.86 10.79
N ALA A 69 -0.70 -7.30 10.37
CA ALA A 69 -0.83 -8.09 9.15
C ALA A 69 -0.41 -7.29 7.91
N ALA A 70 -0.76 -6.00 7.84
CA ALA A 70 -0.33 -5.14 6.74
C ALA A 70 1.20 -5.02 6.66
N LEU A 71 1.88 -4.86 7.79
CA LEU A 71 3.34 -4.79 7.85
C LEU A 71 3.99 -6.11 7.42
N GLU A 72 3.46 -7.25 7.86
CA GLU A 72 3.94 -8.57 7.43
C GLU A 72 3.79 -8.76 5.91
N ARG A 73 2.66 -8.31 5.35
CA ARG A 73 2.40 -8.37 3.90
C ARG A 73 3.38 -7.51 3.10
N LEU A 74 3.74 -6.33 3.61
CA LEU A 74 4.60 -5.37 2.92
C LEU A 74 6.09 -5.69 3.04
N ASP A 75 6.50 -6.45 4.06
CA ASP A 75 7.90 -6.78 4.35
C ASP A 75 8.68 -7.36 3.13
N PRO A 76 8.14 -8.29 2.33
CA PRO A 76 8.84 -8.80 1.15
C PRO A 76 9.16 -7.72 0.11
N LEU A 77 8.24 -6.77 -0.11
CA LEU A 77 8.45 -5.66 -1.05
C LEU A 77 9.46 -4.65 -0.49
N ALA A 78 9.37 -4.32 0.79
CA ALA A 78 10.31 -3.43 1.44
C ALA A 78 11.75 -3.99 1.41
N LYS A 79 11.92 -5.29 1.69
CA LYS A 79 13.21 -5.99 1.57
C LYS A 79 13.77 -6.02 0.15
N ALA A 80 12.89 -5.98 -0.86
CA ALA A 80 13.27 -5.87 -2.26
C ALA A 80 13.58 -4.42 -2.71
N ASN A 81 13.56 -3.44 -1.79
CA ASN A 81 13.67 -2.01 -2.09
C ASN A 81 12.61 -1.52 -3.10
N ASP A 82 11.43 -2.12 -3.06
CA ASP A 82 10.29 -1.68 -3.87
C ASP A 82 9.74 -0.36 -3.33
N ALA A 83 9.81 0.72 -4.10
CA ALA A 83 9.46 2.04 -3.59
C ALA A 83 8.00 2.16 -3.12
N TYR A 84 7.07 1.51 -3.82
CA TYR A 84 5.66 1.50 -3.42
C TYR A 84 5.47 0.67 -2.15
N GLY A 85 6.07 -0.52 -2.08
CA GLY A 85 6.08 -1.33 -0.86
C GLY A 85 6.62 -0.58 0.35
N MET A 86 7.75 0.12 0.19
CA MET A 86 8.35 0.95 1.24
C MET A 86 7.44 2.13 1.63
N ALA A 87 6.80 2.80 0.66
CA ALA A 87 5.89 3.91 0.95
C ALA A 87 4.66 3.46 1.75
N PHE A 88 4.04 2.34 1.37
CA PHE A 88 2.94 1.76 2.14
C PHE A 88 3.40 1.20 3.49
N GLN A 89 4.63 0.71 3.60
CA GLN A 89 5.20 0.32 4.90
C GLN A 89 5.38 1.52 5.81
N ALA A 90 5.88 2.65 5.29
CA ALA A 90 5.99 3.90 6.04
C ALA A 90 4.61 4.39 6.52
N LEU A 91 3.58 4.31 5.66
CA LEU A 91 2.20 4.60 6.07
C LEU A 91 1.74 3.71 7.23
N ALA A 92 1.90 2.39 7.12
CA ALA A 92 1.52 1.44 8.16
C ALA A 92 2.26 1.70 9.49
N LEU A 93 3.57 1.99 9.43
CA LEU A 93 4.37 2.35 10.61
C LEU A 93 3.88 3.65 11.25
N GLY A 94 3.54 4.66 10.44
CA GLY A 94 2.97 5.93 10.92
C GLY A 94 1.63 5.73 11.63
N LEU A 95 0.72 4.94 11.04
CA LEU A 95 -0.56 4.58 11.65
C LEU A 95 -0.39 3.80 12.96
N ASN A 96 0.69 3.03 13.10
CA ASN A 96 1.03 2.29 14.32
C ASN A 96 1.79 3.14 15.36
N GLY A 97 2.04 4.43 15.09
CA GLY A 97 2.83 5.30 15.96
C GLY A 97 4.34 5.03 15.97
N ARG A 98 4.86 4.17 15.09
CA ARG A 98 6.28 3.80 14.99
C ARG A 98 7.06 4.83 14.14
N LEU A 99 7.03 6.09 14.57
CA LEU A 99 7.49 7.23 13.76
C LEU A 99 8.99 7.16 13.40
N SER A 100 9.85 6.73 14.33
CA SER A 100 11.29 6.58 14.07
C SER A 100 11.60 5.56 12.98
N GLU A 101 10.81 4.49 12.90
CA GLU A 101 10.96 3.45 11.89
C GLU A 101 10.40 3.92 10.55
N ARG A 102 9.24 4.59 10.56
CA ARG A 102 8.70 5.28 9.39
C ARG A 102 9.76 6.21 8.78
N ASP A 103 10.37 7.07 9.58
CA ASP A 103 11.35 8.05 9.11
C ASP A 103 12.63 7.39 8.61
N THR A 104 12.96 6.22 9.16
CA THR A 104 14.05 5.39 8.63
C THR A 104 13.70 4.86 7.25
N VAL A 105 12.50 4.28 7.06
CA VAL A 105 12.06 3.78 5.75
C VAL A 105 12.01 4.92 4.72
N LEU A 106 11.45 6.07 5.07
CA LEU A 106 11.33 7.24 4.19
C LEU A 106 12.70 7.76 3.72
N ARG A 107 13.73 7.77 4.58
CA ARG A 107 15.08 8.19 4.21
C ARG A 107 15.77 7.25 3.21
N HIS A 108 15.38 5.97 3.18
CA HIS A 108 15.95 4.98 2.27
C HIS A 108 15.09 4.76 1.02
N LEU A 109 13.99 5.52 0.88
CA LEU A 109 13.05 5.31 -0.20
C LEU A 109 13.70 5.70 -1.54
N PRO A 110 13.63 4.82 -2.56
CA PRO A 110 14.24 5.09 -3.86
C PRO A 110 13.71 6.39 -4.47
N SER A 111 14.60 7.37 -4.67
CA SER A 111 14.23 8.64 -5.27
C SER A 111 14.05 8.45 -6.78
N ARG A 112 12.79 8.35 -7.28
CA ARG A 112 12.36 8.61 -8.69
C ARG A 112 11.02 8.00 -9.11
N GLU A 113 10.26 7.35 -8.24
CA GLU A 113 9.03 6.69 -8.67
C GLU A 113 7.87 7.68 -8.90
N PRO A 114 7.36 7.82 -10.14
CA PRO A 114 6.28 8.75 -10.44
C PRO A 114 5.02 8.37 -9.66
N GLY A 115 4.42 9.34 -8.96
CA GLY A 115 3.14 9.15 -8.24
C GLY A 115 3.24 8.90 -6.74
N LEU A 116 4.45 8.89 -6.16
CA LEU A 116 4.63 8.80 -4.70
C LEU A 116 4.74 10.16 -4.01
N ASP A 117 4.99 11.25 -4.73
CA ASP A 117 5.24 12.58 -4.14
C ASP A 117 4.14 13.04 -3.19
N GLY A 118 2.87 12.88 -3.59
CA GLY A 118 1.73 13.26 -2.75
C GLY A 118 1.64 12.43 -1.46
N LEU A 119 1.95 11.13 -1.53
CA LEU A 119 1.98 10.25 -0.36
C LEU A 119 3.14 10.62 0.58
N LEU A 120 4.33 10.89 0.02
CA LEU A 120 5.50 11.28 0.80
C LEU A 120 5.30 12.62 1.50
N ILE A 121 4.67 13.59 0.82
CA ILE A 121 4.28 14.87 1.42
C ILE A 121 3.31 14.64 2.58
N ALA A 122 2.25 13.86 2.37
CA ALA A 122 1.28 13.57 3.42
C ALA A 122 1.91 12.86 4.62
N LEU A 123 2.83 11.91 4.39
CA LEU A 123 3.56 11.22 5.46
C LEU A 123 4.52 12.15 6.21
N GLY A 124 5.21 13.06 5.51
CA GLY A 124 6.06 14.09 6.12
C GLY A 124 5.29 15.10 6.96
N GLN A 125 4.00 15.30 6.69
CA GLN A 125 3.12 16.19 7.46
C GLN A 125 2.55 15.56 8.74
N THR A 126 2.76 14.26 9.00
CA THR A 126 2.21 13.58 10.19
C THR A 126 2.95 13.86 11.51
N ALA A 127 3.71 14.96 11.61
CA ALA A 127 4.09 15.51 12.90
C ALA A 127 2.90 16.32 13.45
N PRO A 128 2.46 16.12 14.71
CA PRO A 128 1.37 16.92 15.25
C PRO A 128 1.85 18.37 15.36
N ALA A 129 1.25 19.25 14.56
CA ALA A 129 1.22 20.67 14.88
C ALA A 129 0.23 20.88 16.04
N ASP A 130 0.56 20.34 17.21
CA ASP A 130 -0.06 20.73 18.48
C ASP A 130 0.79 20.23 19.66
N THR A 131 1.76 21.06 20.04
CA THR A 131 1.94 21.37 21.46
C THR A 131 1.55 22.82 21.65
N ALA A 132 0.33 22.99 22.16
CA ALA A 132 -0.07 23.92 23.21
C ALA A 132 0.50 25.35 23.14
N GLY A 133 -0.40 26.31 22.96
CA GLY A 133 -0.14 27.68 23.34
C GLY A 133 0.02 27.89 24.85
N LYS A 134 0.17 29.18 25.17
CA LYS A 134 0.13 29.82 26.51
C LYS A 134 1.38 29.62 27.38
N ASP A 135 2.21 30.65 27.51
CA ASP A 135 1.98 31.77 28.44
C ASP A 135 3.17 32.76 28.47
N SER A 136 2.81 34.04 28.63
CA SER A 136 3.64 35.24 28.95
C SER A 136 4.12 36.10 27.77
#